data_AF-A0A7C5Q8E6-F1
#
_entry.id   AF-A0A7C5Q8E6-F1
#
_cell.length_a   1.000
_cell.length_b   1.000
_cell.length_c   1.000
_cell.angle_alpha   90.00
_cell.angle_beta   90.00
_cell.angle_gamma   90.00
#
_symmetry.space_group_name_H-M   'P 1'
#
loop_
_entity.id
_entity.type
_entity.pdbx_description
1 polymer ?
#
loop_
_entity_poly.entity_id
_entity_poly.type
_entity_poly.pdbx_seq_one_letter_code
_entity_poly.pdbx_strand_id
1 'polypeptide(L)'
;MEVAPYYVLLAKLEEEISFQRKVVNTFLFLQQRIPPEATLKSMDVLRRLIQNLRLITLVLEELESMTDRYAREQALLLSSESLSLATLLLPAMEMASPLFLESIRVYEESILDRIESVVESIENSLQDYEELATDEVVQTVEDIVRTLEYHLRIGERTLGRIL
;
A
#
# COMPACT_ATOMS: atom_id res chain seq x y z
N MET A 1 -17.28 -16.65 -21.42
CA MET A 1 -16.14 -15.71 -21.47
C MET A 1 -15.37 -15.94 -20.19
N GLU A 2 -14.19 -16.56 -20.28
CA GLU A 2 -13.28 -16.65 -19.14
C GLU A 2 -12.75 -15.24 -18.89
N VAL A 3 -13.03 -14.68 -17.71
CA VAL A 3 -12.45 -13.41 -17.30
C VAL A 3 -10.97 -13.69 -17.10
N ALA A 4 -10.10 -13.02 -17.86
CA ALA A 4 -8.67 -13.19 -17.71
C ALA A 4 -8.27 -12.85 -16.26
N PRO A 5 -7.41 -13.66 -15.61
CA PRO A 5 -7.08 -13.53 -14.19
C PRO A 5 -6.71 -12.10 -13.76
N TYR A 6 -6.04 -11.33 -14.63
CA TYR A 6 -5.63 -9.96 -14.34
C TYR A 6 -6.78 -8.97 -14.16
N TYR A 7 -7.91 -9.10 -14.88
CA TYR A 7 -9.05 -8.18 -14.70
C TYR A 7 -9.64 -8.28 -13.30
N VAL A 8 -9.56 -9.46 -12.69
CA VAL A 8 -9.97 -9.66 -11.30
C VAL A 8 -9.02 -8.93 -10.35
N LEU A 9 -7.71 -8.92 -10.63
CA LEU A 9 -6.73 -8.19 -9.84
C LEU A 9 -6.94 -6.68 -9.95
N LEU A 10 -7.17 -6.16 -11.16
CA LEU A 10 -7.43 -4.72 -11.38
C LEU A 10 -8.71 -4.27 -10.67
N ALA A 11 -9.80 -5.03 -10.79
CA ALA A 11 -11.05 -4.70 -10.09
C ALA A 11 -10.88 -4.69 -8.56
N LYS A 12 -10.11 -5.64 -8.01
CA LYS A 12 -9.77 -5.65 -6.57
C LYS A 12 -8.95 -4.42 -6.18
N LEU A 13 -8.03 -3.98 -7.04
CA LEU A 13 -7.19 -2.82 -6.77
C LEU A 13 -8.02 -1.52 -6.77
N GLU A 14 -8.99 -1.39 -7.68
CA GLU A 14 -9.97 -0.29 -7.69
C GLU A 14 -10.84 -0.25 -6.42
N GLU A 15 -11.25 -1.42 -5.91
CA GLU A 15 -11.97 -1.54 -4.63
C GLU A 15 -11.10 -1.07 -3.45
N GLU A 16 -9.82 -1.44 -3.44
CA GLU A 16 -8.87 -1.03 -2.39
C GLU A 16 -8.57 0.47 -2.45
N ILE A 17 -8.36 1.05 -3.63
CA ILE A 17 -8.23 2.51 -3.84
C ILE A 17 -9.47 3.23 -3.28
N SER A 18 -10.66 2.73 -3.62
CA SER A 18 -11.92 3.31 -3.13
C SER A 18 -12.04 3.24 -1.61
N PHE A 19 -11.54 2.17 -1.00
CA PHE A 19 -11.46 2.05 0.45
C PHE A 19 -10.44 3.01 1.06
N GLN A 20 -9.20 3.04 0.54
CA GLN A 20 -8.13 3.92 1.00
C GLN A 20 -8.58 5.38 0.99
N ARG A 21 -9.19 5.87 -0.11
CA ARG A 21 -9.74 7.23 -0.21
C ARG A 21 -10.74 7.54 0.91
N LYS A 22 -11.67 6.63 1.22
CA LYS A 22 -12.65 6.81 2.32
C LYS A 22 -11.96 6.88 3.68
N VAL A 23 -10.97 6.01 3.90
CA VAL A 23 -10.27 5.87 5.17
C VAL A 23 -9.34 7.05 5.43
N VAL A 24 -8.56 7.48 4.44
CA VAL A 24 -7.72 8.69 4.52
C VAL A 24 -8.56 9.88 4.95
N ASN A 25 -9.69 10.13 4.28
CA ASN A 25 -10.61 11.19 4.66
C ASN A 25 -11.06 11.04 6.12
N THR A 26 -11.47 9.84 6.53
CA THR A 26 -11.92 9.59 7.91
C THR A 26 -10.84 9.91 8.94
N PHE A 27 -9.60 9.46 8.73
CA PHE A 27 -8.50 9.75 9.66
C PHE A 27 -8.10 11.22 9.71
N LEU A 28 -8.08 11.90 8.56
CA LEU A 28 -7.79 13.34 8.50
C LEU A 28 -8.87 14.18 9.23
N PHE A 29 -10.15 13.79 9.17
CA PHE A 29 -11.22 14.48 9.89
C PHE A 29 -11.33 14.11 11.38
N LEU A 30 -10.85 12.93 11.79
CA LEU A 30 -10.89 12.46 13.18
C LEU A 30 -9.88 13.15 14.12
N GLN A 31 -8.97 13.98 13.58
CA GLN A 31 -7.91 14.68 14.34
C GLN A 31 -8.40 15.50 15.54
N GLN A 32 -9.70 15.76 15.68
CA GLN A 32 -10.24 16.53 16.81
C GLN A 32 -10.67 15.68 18.03
N ARG A 33 -10.89 14.36 17.89
CA ARG A 33 -11.24 13.45 19.01
C ARG A 33 -10.87 12.01 18.66
N ILE A 34 -9.77 11.49 19.23
CA ILE A 34 -9.34 10.10 19.05
C ILE A 34 -10.02 9.23 20.12
N PRO A 35 -10.99 8.36 19.77
CA PRO A 35 -11.54 7.41 20.71
C PRO A 35 -10.54 6.25 20.97
N PRO A 36 -10.58 5.58 22.14
CA PRO A 36 -9.72 4.41 22.43
C PRO A 36 -9.85 3.27 21.40
N GLU A 37 -11.02 3.16 20.75
CA GLU A 37 -11.29 2.20 19.67
C GLU A 37 -10.50 2.48 18.37
N ALA A 38 -9.90 3.67 18.25
CA ALA A 38 -9.14 4.07 17.07
C ALA A 38 -7.92 3.18 16.83
N THR A 39 -7.30 2.66 17.90
CA THR A 39 -6.12 1.78 17.78
C THR A 39 -6.45 0.46 17.09
N LEU A 40 -7.52 -0.24 17.51
CA LEU A 40 -7.95 -1.49 16.86
C LEU A 40 -8.33 -1.26 15.39
N LYS A 41 -9.07 -0.18 15.11
CA LYS A 41 -9.41 0.22 13.74
C LYS A 41 -8.18 0.53 12.90
N SER A 42 -7.17 1.17 13.47
CA SER A 42 -5.91 1.48 12.79
C SER A 42 -5.14 0.20 12.44
N MET A 43 -5.13 -0.80 13.33
CA MET A 43 -4.50 -2.09 13.03
C MET A 43 -5.23 -2.87 11.93
N ASP A 44 -6.56 -2.84 11.93
CA ASP A 44 -7.35 -3.47 10.87
C ASP A 44 -7.11 -2.80 9.51
N VAL A 45 -7.01 -1.47 9.50
CA VAL A 45 -6.65 -0.70 8.30
C VAL A 45 -5.22 -1.03 7.87
N LEU A 46 -4.27 -1.14 8.79
CA LEU A 46 -2.88 -1.52 8.47
C LEU A 46 -2.82 -2.93 7.86
N ARG A 47 -3.57 -3.88 8.43
CA ARG A 47 -3.67 -5.24 7.89
C ARG A 47 -4.22 -5.24 6.47
N ARG A 48 -5.23 -4.43 6.21
CA ARG A 48 -5.80 -4.29 4.86
C ARG A 48 -4.84 -3.62 3.89
N LEU A 49 -4.10 -2.59 4.33
CA LEU A 49 -3.06 -1.95 3.53
C LEU A 49 -1.96 -2.95 3.14
N ILE A 50 -1.52 -3.81 4.07
CA ILE A 50 -0.57 -4.88 3.78
C ILE A 50 -1.10 -5.84 2.69
N GLN A 51 -2.38 -6.24 2.77
CA GLN A 51 -3.00 -7.08 1.73
C GLN A 51 -3.07 -6.38 0.39
N ASN A 52 -3.34 -5.07 0.39
CA ASN A 52 -3.36 -4.25 -0.82
C ASN A 52 -1.95 -4.13 -1.46
N LEU A 53 -0.89 -3.95 -0.67
CA LEU A 53 0.48 -3.97 -1.19
C LEU A 53 0.85 -5.32 -1.81
N ARG A 54 0.40 -6.44 -1.21
CA ARG A 54 0.55 -7.77 -1.83
C ARG A 54 -0.23 -7.89 -3.14
N LEU A 55 -1.41 -7.28 -3.24
CA LEU A 55 -2.17 -7.23 -4.48
C LEU A 55 -1.42 -6.44 -5.56
N ILE A 56 -0.79 -5.32 -5.20
CA ILE A 56 0.06 -4.56 -6.12
C ILE A 56 1.20 -5.44 -6.64
N THR A 57 1.91 -6.18 -5.77
CA THR A 57 2.93 -7.14 -6.21
C THR A 57 2.39 -8.11 -7.27
N LEU A 58 1.24 -8.74 -7.00
CA LEU A 58 0.62 -9.67 -7.96
C LEU A 58 0.26 -8.99 -9.29
N VAL A 59 -0.24 -7.75 -9.25
CA VAL A 59 -0.56 -6.99 -10.46
C VAL A 59 0.71 -6.69 -11.27
N LEU A 60 1.81 -6.34 -10.59
CA LEU A 60 3.08 -6.01 -11.22
C LEU A 60 3.76 -7.25 -11.82
N GLU A 61 3.74 -8.39 -11.13
CA GLU A 61 4.27 -9.67 -11.64
C GLU A 61 3.56 -10.12 -12.93
N GLU A 62 2.27 -9.85 -13.05
CA GLU A 62 1.49 -10.21 -14.23
C GLU A 62 1.79 -9.31 -15.44
N LEU A 63 2.46 -8.15 -15.27
CA LEU A 63 2.69 -7.18 -16.34
C LEU A 63 3.47 -7.75 -17.53
N GLU A 64 4.45 -8.62 -17.28
CA GLU A 64 5.25 -9.23 -18.35
C GLU A 64 4.42 -10.15 -19.24
N SER A 65 3.37 -10.75 -18.67
CA SER A 65 2.44 -11.61 -19.40
C SER A 65 1.35 -10.84 -20.15
N MET A 66 1.17 -9.54 -19.86
CA MET A 66 0.14 -8.71 -20.48
C MET A 66 0.55 -8.25 -21.88
N THR A 67 -0.12 -8.81 -22.89
CA THR A 67 0.05 -8.38 -24.29
C THR A 67 -0.70 -7.09 -24.62
N ASP A 68 -1.72 -6.75 -23.83
CA ASP A 68 -2.54 -5.55 -24.04
C ASP A 68 -1.88 -4.33 -23.38
N ARG A 69 -1.44 -3.38 -24.21
CA ARG A 69 -0.81 -2.13 -23.75
C ARG A 69 -1.74 -1.30 -22.86
N TYR A 70 -3.04 -1.25 -23.17
CA TYR A 70 -3.99 -0.45 -22.40
C TYR A 70 -4.19 -1.05 -21.00
N ALA A 71 -4.30 -2.38 -20.93
CA ALA A 71 -4.39 -3.08 -19.65
C ALA A 71 -3.13 -2.90 -18.80
N ARG A 72 -1.94 -2.94 -19.42
CA ARG A 72 -0.66 -2.68 -18.77
C ARG A 72 -0.58 -1.26 -18.20
N GLU A 73 -0.98 -0.25 -18.99
CA GLU A 73 -1.04 1.14 -18.52
C GLU A 73 -2.02 1.32 -17.36
N GLN A 74 -3.21 0.72 -17.44
CA GLN A 74 -4.19 0.75 -16.36
C GLN A 74 -3.66 0.09 -15.08
N ALA A 75 -2.97 -1.04 -15.20
CA ALA A 75 -2.35 -1.74 -14.07
C ALA A 75 -1.31 -0.86 -13.35
N LEU A 76 -0.46 -0.18 -14.12
CA LEU A 76 0.54 0.74 -13.58
C LEU A 76 -0.11 1.96 -12.92
N LEU A 77 -1.11 2.57 -13.55
CA LEU A 77 -1.85 3.72 -13.00
C LEU A 77 -2.51 3.39 -11.66
N LEU A 78 -3.24 2.27 -11.60
CA LEU A 78 -3.90 1.84 -10.36
C LEU A 78 -2.87 1.50 -9.27
N SER A 79 -1.75 0.88 -9.63
CA SER A 79 -0.68 0.56 -8.68
C SER A 79 -0.04 1.83 -8.11
N SER A 80 0.32 2.80 -8.96
CA SER A 80 0.84 4.10 -8.53
C SER A 80 -0.16 4.86 -7.66
N GLU A 81 -1.43 4.92 -8.05
CA GLU A 81 -2.45 5.60 -7.26
C GLU A 81 -2.60 4.96 -5.87
N SER A 82 -2.67 3.64 -5.82
CA SER A 82 -2.87 2.92 -4.57
C SER A 82 -1.69 3.06 -3.60
N LEU A 83 -0.46 3.08 -4.13
CA LEU A 83 0.76 3.37 -3.36
C LEU A 83 0.80 4.83 -2.89
N SER A 84 0.43 5.78 -3.75
CA SER A 84 0.31 7.20 -3.39
C SER A 84 -0.73 7.44 -2.29
N LEU A 85 -1.82 6.67 -2.29
CA LEU A 85 -2.78 6.71 -1.18
C LEU A 85 -2.21 6.10 0.10
N ALA A 86 -1.30 5.14 0.00
CA ALA A 86 -0.60 4.58 1.16
C ALA A 86 0.32 5.61 1.83
N THR A 87 1.02 6.45 1.06
CA THR A 87 1.87 7.54 1.61
C THR A 87 1.06 8.59 2.35
N LEU A 88 -0.21 8.81 1.98
CA LEU A 88 -1.13 9.67 2.72
C LEU A 88 -1.76 8.97 3.94
N LEU A 89 -2.08 7.68 3.80
CA LEU A 89 -2.79 6.92 4.80
C LEU A 89 -1.92 6.62 6.03
N LEU A 90 -0.67 6.22 5.83
CA LEU A 90 0.24 5.85 6.93
C LEU A 90 0.44 7.03 7.92
N PRO A 91 0.79 8.26 7.49
CA PRO A 91 0.87 9.41 8.40
C PRO A 91 -0.47 9.74 9.06
N ALA A 92 -1.58 9.65 8.30
CA ALA A 92 -2.91 9.92 8.84
C ALA A 92 -3.27 8.95 9.97
N MET A 93 -2.86 7.68 9.85
CA MET A 93 -3.00 6.68 10.89
C MET A 93 -2.09 6.97 12.09
N GLU A 94 -0.81 7.32 11.87
CA GLU A 94 0.12 7.62 12.97
C GLU A 94 -0.39 8.76 13.86
N MET A 95 -0.96 9.81 13.25
CA MET A 95 -1.56 10.93 13.99
C MET A 95 -2.77 10.52 14.83
N ALA A 96 -3.55 9.53 14.37
CA ALA A 96 -4.76 9.08 15.06
C ALA A 96 -4.48 7.96 16.07
N SER A 97 -3.46 7.15 15.84
CA SER A 97 -3.01 6.09 16.72
C SER A 97 -1.51 5.91 16.49
N PRO A 98 -0.66 6.39 17.41
CA PRO A 98 0.78 6.24 17.27
C PRO A 98 1.14 4.76 17.21
N LEU A 99 1.50 4.28 16.01
CA LEU A 99 1.96 2.93 15.73
C LEU A 99 3.48 2.90 15.53
N PHE A 100 4.16 4.02 15.78
CA PHE A 100 5.58 4.24 15.57
C PHE A 100 5.99 4.12 14.09
N LEU A 101 5.08 4.46 13.16
CA LEU A 101 5.33 4.39 11.71
C LEU A 101 6.56 5.22 11.30
N GLU A 102 6.81 6.36 11.94
CA GLU A 102 8.00 7.20 11.71
C GLU A 102 9.33 6.49 12.04
N SER A 103 9.29 5.45 12.87
CA SER A 103 10.46 4.64 13.21
C SER A 103 10.66 3.44 12.29
N ILE A 104 9.66 3.15 11.42
CA ILE A 104 9.72 2.01 10.52
C ILE A 104 10.63 2.32 9.36
N ARG A 105 11.68 1.52 9.23
CA ARG A 105 12.66 1.58 8.14
C ARG A 105 12.68 0.29 7.36
N VAL A 106 12.86 0.40 6.06
CA VAL A 106 13.20 -0.73 5.18
C VAL A 106 14.64 -0.48 4.75
N TYR A 107 15.55 -1.35 5.20
CA TYR A 107 17.00 -1.08 5.18
C TYR A 107 17.34 0.23 5.92
N GLU A 108 17.85 1.25 5.24
CA GLU A 108 18.27 2.52 5.84
C GLU A 108 17.24 3.66 5.67
N GLU A 109 16.27 3.49 4.78
CA GLU A 109 15.30 4.52 4.40
C GLU A 109 13.99 4.39 5.17
N SER A 110 13.24 5.49 5.31
CA SER A 110 11.92 5.40 5.93
C SER A 110 10.98 4.61 5.02
N ILE A 111 9.96 4.00 5.60
CA ILE A 111 8.97 3.28 4.81
C ILE A 111 8.24 4.17 3.79
N LEU A 112 8.05 5.46 4.12
CA LEU A 112 7.40 6.41 3.22
C LEU A 112 8.29 6.70 2.02
N ASP A 113 9.58 6.99 2.24
CA ASP A 113 10.54 7.22 1.15
C ASP A 113 10.62 6.01 0.21
N ARG A 114 10.55 4.80 0.75
CA ARG A 114 10.56 3.56 -0.05
C ARG A 114 9.29 3.41 -0.87
N ILE A 115 8.12 3.69 -0.31
CA ILE A 115 6.87 3.70 -1.09
C ILE A 115 6.94 4.77 -2.19
N GLU A 116 7.42 5.97 -1.87
CA GLU A 116 7.59 7.07 -2.83
C GLU A 116 8.54 6.70 -3.97
N SER A 117 9.66 6.04 -3.67
CA SER A 117 10.60 5.56 -4.69
C SER A 117 9.96 4.56 -5.67
N VAL A 118 9.05 3.71 -5.18
CA VAL A 118 8.29 2.80 -6.04
C VAL A 118 7.29 3.55 -6.90
N VAL A 119 6.56 4.52 -6.31
CA VAL A 119 5.64 5.38 -7.07
C VAL A 119 6.38 6.09 -8.19
N GLU A 120 7.52 6.72 -7.88
CA GLU A 120 8.34 7.43 -8.86
C GLU A 120 8.81 6.50 -9.98
N SER A 121 9.26 5.28 -9.65
CA SER A 121 9.68 4.29 -10.65
C SER A 121 8.53 3.92 -11.60
N ILE A 122 7.32 3.72 -11.07
CA ILE A 122 6.13 3.42 -11.87
C ILE A 122 5.74 4.62 -12.74
N GLU A 123 5.74 5.84 -12.18
CA GLU A 123 5.37 7.06 -12.89
C GLU A 123 6.35 7.41 -14.01
N ASN A 124 7.66 7.23 -13.78
CA ASN A 124 8.68 7.41 -14.82
C ASN A 124 8.46 6.42 -15.98
N SER A 125 8.05 5.19 -15.68
CA SER A 125 7.71 4.23 -16.73
C SER A 125 6.43 4.57 -17.48
N LEU A 126 5.39 5.06 -16.79
CA LEU A 126 4.15 5.54 -17.42
C LEU A 126 4.38 6.73 -18.36
N GLN A 127 5.38 7.57 -18.07
CA GLN A 127 5.75 8.73 -18.90
C GLN A 127 6.72 8.37 -20.04
N ASP A 128 6.97 7.07 -20.28
CA ASP A 128 7.92 6.54 -21.25
C ASP A 128 9.36 7.08 -21.04
N TYR A 129 9.72 7.50 -19.82
CA TYR A 129 11.07 7.96 -19.50
C TYR A 129 12.04 6.80 -19.30
N GLU A 130 11.60 5.74 -18.63
CA GLU A 130 12.42 4.57 -18.29
C GLU A 130 11.60 3.26 -18.40
N GLU A 131 12.26 2.15 -18.74
CA GLU A 131 11.62 0.84 -18.65
C GLU A 131 11.49 0.43 -17.18
N LEU A 132 10.30 -0.01 -16.76
CA LEU A 132 10.08 -0.43 -15.39
C LEU A 132 10.89 -1.70 -15.09
N ALA A 133 11.80 -1.61 -14.11
CA ALA A 133 12.45 -2.77 -13.53
C ALA A 133 11.47 -3.51 -12.59
N THR A 134 10.54 -4.26 -13.18
CA THR A 134 9.43 -4.92 -12.47
C THR A 134 9.92 -5.76 -11.29
N ASP A 135 10.99 -6.54 -11.46
CA ASP A 135 11.57 -7.39 -10.40
C ASP A 135 12.05 -6.57 -9.19
N GLU A 136 12.75 -5.45 -9.42
CA GLU A 136 13.24 -4.58 -8.34
C GLU A 136 12.10 -3.88 -7.62
N VAL A 137 11.09 -3.43 -8.37
CA VAL A 137 9.89 -2.81 -7.81
C VAL A 137 9.12 -3.81 -6.96
N VAL A 138 8.84 -5.00 -7.49
CA VAL A 138 8.17 -6.09 -6.78
C VAL A 138 8.91 -6.42 -5.49
N GLN A 139 10.23 -6.62 -5.56
CA GLN A 139 11.03 -6.93 -4.37
C GLN A 139 10.98 -5.81 -3.33
N THR A 140 10.98 -4.55 -3.76
CA THR A 140 10.87 -3.40 -2.87
C THR A 140 9.51 -3.35 -2.18
N VAL A 141 8.42 -3.60 -2.91
CA VAL A 141 7.07 -3.69 -2.34
C VAL A 141 6.96 -4.85 -1.35
N GLU A 142 7.55 -6.01 -1.65
CA GLU A 142 7.59 -7.14 -0.72
C GLU A 142 8.36 -6.82 0.58
N ASP A 143 9.47 -6.10 0.48
CA ASP A 143 10.26 -5.71 1.66
C ASP A 143 9.49 -4.73 2.54
N ILE A 144 8.73 -3.81 1.94
CA ILE A 144 7.77 -2.94 2.63
C ILE A 144 6.71 -3.78 3.35
N VAL A 145 6.10 -4.75 2.65
CA VAL A 145 5.09 -5.67 3.21
C VAL A 145 5.64 -6.43 4.43
N ARG A 146 6.80 -7.07 4.31
CA ARG A 146 7.43 -7.83 5.39
C ARG A 146 7.69 -6.95 6.61
N THR A 147 8.15 -5.73 6.37
CA THR A 147 8.43 -4.76 7.42
C THR A 147 7.17 -4.32 8.15
N LEU A 148 6.09 -3.99 7.42
CA LEU A 148 4.80 -3.64 8.02
C LEU A 148 4.19 -4.81 8.79
N GLU A 149 4.27 -6.04 8.27
CA GLU A 149 3.78 -7.23 8.95
C GLU A 149 4.50 -7.50 10.27
N TYR A 150 5.81 -7.31 10.29
CA TYR A 150 6.60 -7.43 11.52
C TYR A 150 6.12 -6.44 12.59
N HIS A 151 5.94 -5.17 12.23
CA HIS A 151 5.49 -4.13 13.15
C HIS A 151 4.04 -4.33 13.60
N LEU A 152 3.15 -4.74 12.68
CA LEU A 152 1.77 -5.10 13.02
C LEU A 152 1.76 -6.22 14.08
N ARG A 153 2.53 -7.29 13.90
CA ARG A 153 2.63 -8.39 14.88
C ARG A 153 3.16 -7.94 16.24
N ILE A 154 4.09 -7.00 16.27
CA ILE A 154 4.58 -6.41 17.54
C ILE A 154 3.46 -5.62 18.22
N GLY A 155 2.76 -4.78 17.46
CA GLY A 155 1.60 -4.03 17.95
C GLY A 155 0.53 -4.94 18.54
N GLU A 156 0.19 -6.03 17.84
CA GLU A 156 -0.83 -7.01 18.28
C GLU A 156 -0.43 -7.68 19.59
N ARG A 157 0.84 -8.10 19.70
CA ARG A 157 1.35 -8.71 20.94
C ARG A 157 1.37 -7.74 22.11
N THR A 158 1.63 -6.47 21.85
CA THR A 158 1.69 -5.45 22.89
C THR A 158 0.29 -5.15 23.42
N LEU A 159 -0.70 -5.00 22.53
CA LEU A 159 -2.09 -4.76 22.89
C LEU A 159 -2.76 -5.97 23.53
N GLY A 160 -2.48 -7.18 23.02
CA GLY A 160 -2.99 -8.43 23.60
C GLY A 160 -2.41 -8.77 24.97
N ARG A 161 -1.38 -8.05 25.45
CA ARG A 161 -0.87 -8.13 26.83
C ARG A 161 -1.50 -7.08 27.76
N ILE A 162 -2.15 -6.06 27.21
CA ILE A 162 -2.72 -4.92 27.94
C ILE A 162 -4.24 -5.09 28.16
N LEU A 163 -4.92 -5.86 27.30
CA LEU A 163 -6.31 -6.30 27.45
C LEU A 163 -6.40 -7.60 28.25
#